data_AF-A0A925WXM6-F1
#
_entry.id   AF-A0A925WXM6-F1
#
_cell.length_a   1.000
_cell.length_b   1.000
_cell.length_c   1.000
_cell.angle_alpha   90.00
_cell.angle_beta   90.00
_cell.angle_gamma   90.00
#
_symmetry.space_group_name_H-M   'P 1'
#
loop_
_entity.id
_entity.type
_entity.pdbx_description
1 polymer ?
#
loop_
_entity_poly.entity_id
_entity_poly.type
_entity_poly.pdbx_seq_one_letter_code
_entity_poly.pdbx_strand_id
1 'polypeptide(L)'
;MSADISADVVRELKTLILPSPMPVARSRRTRAVARGFGLKLPAKLQPVAQIDSVTAMSIASLIPAPGEIVLITGPSGAGKSSLLRAIRAITKHSVRWIDLHRIEPPQRAVVDLFGRTSLTRVLEMLSRVGLAEVWTYLRKPRELSEGQRWRLRLAIALLRARAPSRARPRSQEDASPHDASPRAVLICDEFAALLDRVTASIVARTLRRSIASDASALVATSHEDLVGALDPNVVVRCDFGRVTIERRRSGSSPWKGEVG
;
A
#
# COMPACT_ATOMS: atom_id res chain seq x y z
N MET A 1 26.04 8.38 -33.37
CA MET A 1 25.03 7.43 -33.87
C MET A 1 24.66 6.50 -32.74
N SER A 2 23.49 6.76 -32.19
CA SER A 2 22.84 6.07 -31.08
C SER A 2 22.44 4.65 -31.49
N ALA A 3 22.95 3.66 -30.76
CA ALA A 3 22.47 2.29 -30.84
C ALA A 3 22.26 1.77 -29.41
N ASP A 4 20.99 1.56 -29.09
CA ASP A 4 20.44 0.46 -28.30
C ASP A 4 21.13 0.06 -26.98
N ILE A 5 20.75 0.76 -25.90
CA ILE A 5 20.84 0.24 -24.53
C ILE A 5 19.53 0.59 -23.78
N SER A 6 18.43 -0.13 -24.04
CA SER A 6 17.27 -0.22 -23.11
C SER A 6 16.19 -1.23 -23.58
N ALA A 7 16.59 -2.45 -23.96
CA ALA A 7 15.63 -3.44 -24.46
C ALA A 7 15.18 -4.53 -23.46
N ASP A 8 15.76 -4.66 -22.26
CA ASP A 8 15.67 -5.96 -21.53
C ASP A 8 14.98 -5.97 -20.14
N VAL A 9 14.03 -5.07 -19.84
CA VAL A 9 13.35 -5.07 -18.52
C VAL A 9 11.86 -5.46 -18.57
N VAL A 10 11.24 -5.57 -19.75
CA VAL A 10 9.79 -5.82 -19.82
C VAL A 10 9.48 -7.32 -19.79
N ARG A 11 8.96 -7.82 -18.66
CA ARG A 11 8.37 -9.17 -18.60
C ARG A 11 6.96 -9.10 -18.00
N GLU A 12 5.99 -9.35 -18.87
CA GLU A 12 4.54 -9.40 -18.64
C GLU A 12 3.88 -8.04 -18.36
N LEU A 13 3.48 -7.35 -19.45
CA LEU A 13 2.58 -6.21 -19.41
C LEU A 13 1.13 -6.67 -19.55
N LYS A 14 0.31 -6.43 -18.53
CA LYS A 14 -1.13 -6.66 -18.59
C LYS A 14 -1.89 -5.36 -18.53
N THR A 15 -2.86 -5.17 -19.41
CA THR A 15 -3.76 -3.99 -19.39
C THR A 15 -5.15 -4.40 -18.91
N LEU A 16 -5.70 -3.67 -17.95
CA LEU A 16 -7.08 -3.79 -17.48
C LEU A 16 -7.82 -2.48 -17.76
N ILE A 17 -9.11 -2.58 -18.07
CA ILE A 17 -10.01 -1.44 -18.16
C ILE A 17 -10.90 -1.48 -16.93
N LEU A 18 -10.74 -0.51 -16.04
CA LEU A 18 -11.61 -0.34 -14.89
C LEU A 18 -12.57 0.81 -15.14
N PRO A 19 -13.85 0.68 -14.75
CA PRO A 19 -14.77 1.79 -14.83
C PRO A 19 -14.27 2.93 -13.92
N SER A 20 -13.98 4.09 -14.52
CA SER A 20 -13.63 5.28 -13.76
C SER A 20 -14.82 5.68 -12.88
N PRO A 21 -14.61 5.96 -11.58
CA PRO A 21 -15.69 6.35 -10.69
C PRO A 21 -16.25 7.70 -11.13
N MET A 22 -17.42 7.70 -11.77
CA MET A 22 -18.09 8.95 -12.14
C MET A 22 -18.73 9.60 -10.90
N PRO A 23 -18.63 10.94 -10.77
CA PRO A 23 -19.36 11.65 -9.73
C PRO A 23 -20.86 11.48 -9.92
N VAL A 24 -21.59 11.36 -8.82
CA VAL A 24 -23.05 11.21 -8.84
C VAL A 24 -23.71 12.57 -8.82
N ALA A 25 -24.81 12.69 -9.56
CA ALA A 25 -25.59 13.92 -9.63
C ALA A 25 -26.47 14.11 -8.37
N ARG A 26 -25.83 14.45 -7.24
CA ARG A 26 -26.44 14.48 -5.89
C ARG A 26 -27.41 15.64 -5.64
N SER A 27 -27.48 16.64 -6.53
CA SER A 27 -28.30 17.83 -6.34
C SER A 27 -28.77 18.44 -7.66
N ARG A 28 -29.74 19.35 -7.62
CA ARG A 28 -30.16 20.11 -8.81
C ARG A 28 -29.01 20.93 -9.40
N ARG A 29 -28.15 21.51 -8.55
CA ARG A 29 -26.96 22.27 -8.97
C ARG A 29 -25.95 21.39 -9.69
N THR A 30 -25.61 20.21 -9.15
CA THR A 30 -24.66 19.29 -9.80
C THR A 30 -25.19 18.73 -11.13
N ARG A 31 -26.50 18.46 -11.23
CA ARG A 31 -27.15 18.11 -12.51
C ARG A 31 -27.11 19.26 -13.52
N ALA A 32 -27.30 20.50 -13.08
CA ALA A 32 -27.21 21.67 -13.95
C ALA A 32 -25.80 21.87 -14.50
N VAL A 33 -24.77 21.77 -13.65
CA VAL A 33 -23.36 21.83 -14.06
C VAL A 33 -23.05 20.72 -15.05
N ALA A 34 -23.40 19.46 -14.74
CA ALA A 34 -23.16 18.33 -15.64
C ALA A 34 -23.79 18.55 -17.02
N ARG A 35 -25.06 18.98 -17.07
CA ARG A 35 -25.75 19.30 -18.33
C ARG A 35 -25.08 20.45 -19.08
N GLY A 36 -24.62 21.49 -18.38
CA GLY A 36 -23.91 22.62 -18.97
C GLY A 36 -22.60 22.23 -19.69
N PHE A 37 -21.97 21.14 -19.26
CA PHE A 37 -20.78 20.56 -19.89
C PHE A 37 -21.07 19.30 -20.73
N GLY A 38 -22.33 18.98 -21.00
CA GLY A 38 -22.70 17.79 -21.79
C GLY A 38 -22.44 16.43 -21.10
N LEU A 39 -22.17 16.42 -19.80
CA LEU A 39 -21.85 15.21 -19.03
C LEU A 39 -23.12 14.49 -18.55
N LYS A 40 -23.22 13.18 -18.84
CA LYS A 40 -24.26 12.30 -18.28
C LYS A 40 -23.75 11.64 -17.00
N LEU A 41 -24.06 12.24 -15.86
CA LEU A 41 -23.70 11.66 -14.56
C LEU A 41 -24.74 10.61 -14.10
N PRO A 42 -24.29 9.50 -13.49
CA PRO A 42 -25.21 8.51 -12.94
C PRO A 42 -26.00 9.06 -11.74
N ALA A 43 -27.21 8.53 -11.55
CA ALA A 43 -28.10 8.91 -10.44
C ALA A 43 -27.70 8.29 -9.09
N LYS A 44 -26.93 7.18 -9.12
CA LYS A 44 -26.37 6.49 -7.94
C LYS A 44 -24.91 6.18 -8.19
N LEU A 45 -24.13 6.01 -7.11
CA LEU A 45 -22.79 5.45 -7.21
C LEU A 45 -22.97 4.05 -7.78
N GLN A 46 -22.50 3.81 -9.00
CA GLN A 46 -22.41 2.45 -9.48
C GLN A 46 -21.33 1.77 -8.63
N PRO A 47 -21.67 0.71 -7.89
CA PRO A 47 -20.62 -0.04 -7.21
C PRO A 47 -19.63 -0.52 -8.26
N VAL A 48 -18.40 -0.77 -7.83
CA VAL A 48 -17.29 -1.33 -8.64
C VAL A 48 -17.60 -2.80 -9.05
N ALA A 49 -18.87 -3.12 -9.31
CA ALA A 49 -19.47 -4.45 -9.29
C ALA A 49 -19.85 -5.01 -10.67
N GLN A 50 -19.39 -4.38 -11.76
CA GLN A 50 -19.32 -5.04 -13.07
C GLN A 50 -17.86 -5.30 -13.45
N ILE A 51 -17.10 -5.83 -12.50
CA ILE A 51 -15.80 -6.43 -12.79
C ILE A 51 -16.09 -7.87 -13.22
N ASP A 52 -15.81 -8.20 -14.48
CA ASP A 52 -15.92 -9.58 -14.96
C ASP A 52 -14.94 -10.52 -14.22
N SER A 53 -15.16 -11.83 -14.32
CA SER A 53 -14.35 -12.83 -13.60
C SER A 53 -12.85 -12.73 -13.95
N VAL A 54 -12.51 -12.40 -15.20
CA VAL A 54 -11.13 -12.26 -15.67
C VAL A 54 -10.44 -11.05 -15.03
N THR A 55 -11.14 -9.92 -14.94
CA THR A 55 -10.64 -8.70 -14.30
C THR A 55 -10.57 -8.91 -12.79
N ALA A 56 -11.52 -9.61 -12.18
CA ALA A 56 -11.48 -9.95 -10.77
C ALA A 56 -10.27 -10.83 -10.41
N MET A 57 -9.97 -11.85 -11.22
CA MET A 57 -8.75 -12.66 -11.07
C MET A 57 -7.48 -11.83 -11.24
N SER A 58 -7.47 -10.90 -12.20
CA SER A 58 -6.33 -10.01 -12.44
C SER A 58 -6.10 -9.07 -11.26
N ILE A 59 -7.17 -8.54 -10.67
CA ILE A 59 -7.11 -7.70 -9.46
C ILE A 59 -6.66 -8.54 -8.25
N ALA A 60 -7.16 -9.77 -8.09
CA ALA A 60 -6.72 -10.67 -7.03
C ALA A 60 -5.23 -11.04 -7.16
N SER A 61 -4.70 -11.11 -8.39
CA SER A 61 -3.26 -11.33 -8.63
C SER A 61 -2.35 -10.18 -8.21
N LEU A 62 -2.92 -9.03 -7.81
CA LEU A 62 -2.18 -7.89 -7.25
C LEU A 62 -1.99 -7.99 -5.73
N ILE A 63 -2.42 -9.08 -5.09
CA ILE A 63 -2.06 -9.35 -3.69
C ILE A 63 -0.56 -9.68 -3.64
N PRO A 64 0.27 -8.91 -2.93
CA PRO A 64 1.71 -9.15 -2.87
C PRO A 64 2.04 -10.45 -2.13
N ALA A 65 2.98 -11.26 -2.65
CA ALA A 65 3.56 -12.40 -1.95
C ALA A 65 4.46 -11.96 -0.76
N PRO A 66 4.90 -12.85 0.15
CA PRO A 66 5.76 -12.46 1.25
C PRO A 66 7.07 -11.88 0.72
N GLY A 67 7.53 -10.78 1.31
CA GLY A 67 8.68 -10.03 0.81
C GLY A 67 8.38 -9.05 -0.33
N GLU A 68 7.15 -9.06 -0.88
CA GLU A 68 6.80 -8.26 -2.04
C GLU A 68 6.14 -6.92 -1.71
N ILE A 69 6.46 -5.94 -2.56
CA ILE A 69 5.78 -4.65 -2.64
C ILE A 69 5.13 -4.53 -4.02
N VAL A 70 3.82 -4.30 -4.02
CA VAL A 70 3.06 -3.88 -5.19
C VAL A 70 2.83 -2.37 -5.07
N LEU A 71 3.34 -1.61 -6.03
CA LEU A 71 3.21 -0.16 -6.11
C LEU A 71 2.15 0.21 -7.14
N ILE A 72 1.16 1.00 -6.74
CA ILE A 72 0.17 1.62 -7.61
C ILE A 72 0.55 3.09 -7.78
N THR A 73 0.80 3.52 -9.00
CA THR A 73 1.17 4.89 -9.33
C THR A 73 0.31 5.48 -10.44
N GLY A 74 0.42 6.78 -10.66
CA GLY A 74 -0.33 7.54 -11.65
C GLY A 74 -0.77 8.91 -11.13
N PRO A 75 -1.28 9.80 -11.99
CA PRO A 75 -1.67 11.15 -11.61
C PRO A 75 -2.80 11.18 -10.57
N SER A 76 -2.99 12.34 -9.93
CA SER A 76 -4.13 12.55 -9.04
C SER A 76 -5.44 12.35 -9.82
N GLY A 77 -6.42 11.68 -9.21
CA GLY A 77 -7.68 11.35 -9.87
C GLY A 77 -7.64 10.15 -10.84
N ALA A 78 -6.48 9.55 -11.13
CA ALA A 78 -6.36 8.43 -12.07
C ALA A 78 -7.03 7.11 -11.63
N GLY A 79 -7.59 7.05 -10.42
CA GLY A 79 -8.32 5.87 -9.92
C GLY A 79 -7.53 4.95 -8.98
N LYS A 80 -6.31 5.31 -8.54
CA LYS A 80 -5.47 4.50 -7.62
C LYS A 80 -6.22 4.04 -6.36
N SER A 81 -6.82 4.96 -5.62
CA SER A 81 -7.58 4.64 -4.40
C SER A 81 -8.84 3.82 -4.71
N SER A 82 -9.41 3.96 -5.92
CA SER A 82 -10.54 3.12 -6.36
C SER A 82 -10.09 1.69 -6.65
N LEU A 83 -8.94 1.51 -7.31
CA LEU A 83 -8.32 0.20 -7.50
C LEU A 83 -7.95 -0.45 -6.15
N LEU A 84 -7.35 0.30 -5.21
CA LEU A 84 -7.08 -0.19 -3.85
C LEU A 84 -8.36 -0.68 -3.15
N ARG A 85 -9.45 0.09 -3.24
CA ARG A 85 -10.75 -0.31 -2.67
C ARG A 85 -11.30 -1.57 -3.33
N ALA A 86 -11.17 -1.70 -4.65
CA ALA A 86 -11.58 -2.90 -5.39
C ALA A 86 -10.79 -4.14 -4.95
N ILE A 87 -9.45 -4.04 -4.87
CA ILE A 87 -8.57 -5.11 -4.38
C ILE A 87 -9.01 -5.54 -2.97
N ARG A 88 -9.20 -4.59 -2.05
CA ARG A 88 -9.63 -4.89 -0.67
C ARG A 88 -10.99 -5.57 -0.60
N ALA A 89 -11.95 -5.12 -1.42
CA ALA A 89 -13.29 -5.67 -1.43
C ALA A 89 -13.33 -7.11 -1.94
N ILE A 90 -12.59 -7.40 -3.03
CA ILE A 90 -12.50 -8.73 -3.63
C ILE A 90 -11.77 -9.72 -2.71
N THR A 91 -10.77 -9.25 -1.97
CA THR A 91 -9.86 -10.10 -1.17
C THR A 91 -10.17 -10.10 0.33
N LYS A 92 -11.31 -9.54 0.73
CA LYS A 92 -11.67 -9.31 2.15
C LYS A 92 -11.67 -10.57 3.03
N HIS A 93 -11.91 -11.73 2.42
CA HIS A 93 -11.93 -13.03 3.13
C HIS A 93 -10.59 -13.75 3.12
N SER A 94 -9.69 -13.41 2.19
CA SER A 94 -8.40 -14.08 2.01
C SER A 94 -7.23 -13.32 2.66
N VAL A 95 -7.40 -12.00 2.83
CA VAL A 95 -6.33 -11.10 3.28
C VAL A 95 -6.79 -10.23 4.44
N ARG A 96 -5.95 -10.15 5.47
CA ARG A 96 -6.10 -9.22 6.58
C ARG A 96 -5.36 -7.92 6.28
N TRP A 97 -6.09 -6.92 5.82
CA TRP A 97 -5.53 -5.61 5.47
C TRP A 97 -5.20 -4.77 6.71
N ILE A 98 -3.96 -4.27 6.80
CA ILE A 98 -3.51 -3.34 7.84
C ILE A 98 -3.21 -1.99 7.20
N ASP A 99 -4.12 -1.04 7.37
CA ASP A 99 -4.02 0.30 6.81
C ASP A 99 -3.16 1.19 7.69
N LEU A 100 -1.97 1.58 7.20
CA LEU A 100 -1.02 2.38 7.96
C LEU A 100 -1.58 3.76 8.32
N HIS A 101 -2.40 4.36 7.45
CA HIS A 101 -2.94 5.70 7.68
C HIS A 101 -4.02 5.70 8.77
N ARG A 102 -4.69 4.56 8.96
CA ARG A 102 -5.69 4.36 10.02
C ARG A 102 -5.08 3.95 11.37
N ILE A 103 -3.76 3.82 11.46
CA ILE A 103 -3.11 3.57 12.74
C ILE A 103 -2.98 4.89 13.49
N GLU A 104 -3.79 5.02 14.52
CA GLU A 104 -3.76 6.12 15.49
C GLU A 104 -3.15 5.60 16.80
N PRO A 105 -1.86 5.85 17.05
CA PRO A 105 -1.22 5.40 18.28
C PRO A 105 -1.70 6.24 19.47
N PRO A 106 -1.92 5.62 20.65
CA PRO A 106 -2.25 6.35 21.87
C PRO A 106 -1.21 7.43 22.22
N GLN A 107 -1.64 8.52 22.87
CA GLN A 107 -0.77 9.66 23.22
C GLN A 107 0.05 9.43 24.51
N ARG A 108 0.81 8.34 24.54
CA ARG A 108 1.80 7.99 25.58
C ARG A 108 3.19 7.81 24.96
N ALA A 109 4.21 7.56 25.78
CA ALA A 109 5.58 7.40 25.30
C ALA A 109 5.66 6.31 24.22
N VAL A 110 6.45 6.55 23.18
CA VAL A 110 6.59 5.65 22.02
C VAL A 110 6.93 4.23 22.44
N VAL A 111 7.85 4.07 23.40
CA VAL A 111 8.29 2.76 23.89
C VAL A 111 7.15 1.93 24.49
N ASP A 112 6.13 2.58 25.05
CA ASP A 112 5.04 1.86 25.70
C ASP A 112 4.01 1.34 24.68
N LEU A 113 4.02 1.81 23.43
CA LEU A 113 2.96 1.58 22.43
C LEU A 113 2.80 0.13 21.95
N PHE A 114 3.67 -0.78 22.39
CA PHE A 114 3.81 -2.14 21.86
C PHE A 114 3.19 -3.23 22.77
N GLY A 115 2.27 -2.83 23.66
CA GLY A 115 1.47 -3.76 24.46
C GLY A 115 2.32 -4.57 25.45
N ARG A 116 2.23 -5.91 25.40
CA ARG A 116 2.99 -6.83 26.27
C ARG A 116 4.35 -7.25 25.68
N THR A 117 4.80 -6.58 24.62
CA THR A 117 6.10 -6.88 23.99
C THR A 117 7.22 -6.48 24.94
N SER A 118 8.25 -7.33 25.08
CA SER A 118 9.41 -7.02 25.94
C SER A 118 10.15 -5.77 25.45
N LEU A 119 10.75 -5.01 26.37
CA LEU A 119 11.46 -3.77 26.03
C LEU A 119 12.54 -3.99 24.96
N THR A 120 13.38 -5.02 25.11
CA THR A 120 14.41 -5.37 24.12
C THR A 120 13.83 -5.52 22.71
N ARG A 121 12.69 -6.22 22.61
CA ARG A 121 12.02 -6.43 21.33
C ARG A 121 11.41 -5.15 20.78
N VAL A 122 10.87 -4.28 21.64
CA VAL A 122 10.38 -2.96 21.22
C VAL A 122 11.51 -2.13 20.60
N LEU A 123 12.65 -2.06 21.27
CA LEU A 123 13.81 -1.30 20.79
C LEU A 123 14.36 -1.86 19.47
N GLU A 124 14.42 -3.19 19.31
CA GLU A 124 14.76 -3.82 18.04
C GLU A 124 13.80 -3.41 16.91
N MET A 125 12.50 -3.41 17.18
CA MET A 125 11.48 -3.06 16.18
C MET A 125 11.55 -1.59 15.79
N LEU A 126 11.74 -0.70 16.75
CA LEU A 126 11.92 0.74 16.50
C LEU A 126 13.22 1.00 15.73
N SER A 127 14.31 0.33 16.09
CA SER A 127 15.59 0.40 15.36
C SER A 127 15.45 -0.06 13.90
N ARG A 128 14.71 -1.15 13.64
CA ARG A 128 14.45 -1.64 12.27
C ARG A 128 13.74 -0.61 11.38
N VAL A 129 12.88 0.22 11.96
CA VAL A 129 12.22 1.31 11.22
C VAL A 129 13.00 2.63 11.27
N GLY A 130 14.24 2.63 11.77
CA GLY A 130 15.09 3.82 11.85
C GLY A 130 14.64 4.82 12.91
N LEU A 131 14.06 4.35 14.02
CA LEU A 131 13.74 5.12 15.22
C LEU A 131 14.63 4.65 16.36
N ALA A 132 15.95 4.85 16.26
CA ALA A 132 16.93 4.33 17.21
C ALA A 132 17.38 5.34 18.29
N GLU A 133 16.67 6.46 18.44
CA GLU A 133 17.07 7.58 19.29
C GLU A 133 16.35 7.55 20.63
N VAL A 134 17.09 7.72 21.73
CA VAL A 134 16.55 7.73 23.10
C VAL A 134 15.40 8.73 23.26
N TRP A 135 15.57 9.95 22.74
CA TRP A 135 14.54 10.99 22.80
C TRP A 135 13.26 10.60 22.05
N THR A 136 13.35 9.80 20.99
CA THR A 136 12.17 9.31 20.27
C THR A 136 11.36 8.34 21.15
N TYR A 137 12.03 7.49 21.94
CA TYR A 137 11.36 6.51 22.82
C TYR A 137 10.50 7.16 23.90
N LEU A 138 10.95 8.30 24.42
CA LEU A 138 10.33 9.02 25.53
C LEU A 138 9.20 9.97 25.09
N ARG A 139 9.15 10.34 23.80
CA ARG A 139 8.16 11.29 23.25
C ARG A 139 6.80 10.64 23.01
N LYS A 140 5.76 11.47 22.92
CA LYS A 140 4.42 11.08 22.44
C LYS A 140 4.34 11.18 20.91
N PRO A 141 3.46 10.42 20.22
CA PRO A 141 3.31 10.47 18.77
C PRO A 141 3.10 11.89 18.18
N ARG A 142 2.38 12.76 18.89
CA ARG A 142 2.16 14.16 18.46
C ARG A 142 3.43 15.03 18.48
N GLU A 143 4.45 14.65 19.26
CA GLU A 143 5.73 15.37 19.45
C GLU A 143 6.82 14.91 18.46
N LEU A 144 6.49 13.98 17.58
CA LEU A 144 7.35 13.47 16.52
C LEU A 144 7.20 14.29 15.24
N SER A 145 8.20 14.26 14.37
CA SER A 145 8.05 14.71 12.97
C SER A 145 7.09 13.80 12.19
N GLU A 146 6.54 14.27 11.06
CA GLU A 146 5.72 13.43 10.18
C GLU A 146 6.44 12.16 9.73
N GLY A 147 7.74 12.27 9.37
CA GLY A 147 8.55 11.11 9.02
C GLY A 147 8.76 10.12 10.17
N GLN A 148 8.91 10.60 11.41
CA GLN A 148 9.00 9.74 12.59
C GLN A 148 7.64 9.09 12.93
N ARG A 149 6.53 9.85 12.84
CA ARG A 149 5.17 9.31 12.98
C ARG A 149 4.88 8.20 11.99
N TRP A 150 5.28 8.39 10.73
CA TRP A 150 5.09 7.39 9.70
C TRP A 150 5.85 6.09 10.03
N ARG A 151 7.13 6.21 10.39
CA ARG A 151 7.96 5.06 10.79
C ARG A 151 7.42 4.35 12.04
N LEU A 152 6.89 5.10 13.00
CA LEU A 152 6.22 4.54 14.18
C LEU A 152 4.98 3.72 13.79
N ARG A 153 4.13 4.26 12.90
CA ARG A 153 2.97 3.53 12.36
C ARG A 153 3.41 2.25 11.65
N LEU A 154 4.50 2.29 10.88
CA LEU A 154 5.07 1.09 10.27
C LEU A 154 5.50 0.05 11.32
N ALA A 155 6.20 0.44 12.39
CA ALA A 155 6.59 -0.49 13.46
C ALA A 155 5.38 -1.16 14.13
N ILE A 156 4.34 -0.37 14.43
CA ILE A 156 3.08 -0.89 14.98
C ILE A 156 2.37 -1.80 13.98
N ALA A 157 2.36 -1.44 12.70
CA ALA A 157 1.76 -2.25 11.63
C ALA A 157 2.44 -3.61 11.51
N LEU A 158 3.77 -3.64 11.54
CA LEU A 158 4.57 -4.87 11.52
C LEU A 158 4.28 -5.75 12.74
N LEU A 159 4.15 -5.15 13.94
CA LEU A 159 3.74 -5.90 15.14
C LEU A 159 2.37 -6.55 14.93
N ARG A 160 1.40 -5.78 14.45
CA ARG A 160 0.03 -6.26 14.19
C ARG A 160 -0.02 -7.30 13.07
N ALA A 161 0.88 -7.24 12.10
CA ALA A 161 0.98 -8.22 11.02
C ALA A 161 1.43 -9.59 11.54
N ARG A 162 2.32 -9.61 12.54
CA ARG A 162 2.85 -10.82 13.19
C ARG A 162 1.93 -11.41 14.26
N ALA A 163 1.00 -10.62 14.79
CA ALA A 163 0.03 -11.12 15.77
C ALA A 163 -0.90 -12.18 15.12
N PRO A 164 -1.15 -13.32 15.79
CA PRO A 164 -2.06 -14.34 15.28
C PRO A 164 -3.46 -13.76 15.05
N SER A 165 -4.14 -14.21 14.00
CA SER A 165 -5.52 -13.78 13.73
C SER A 165 -6.40 -14.19 14.91
N ARG A 166 -7.10 -13.22 15.55
CA ARG A 166 -7.99 -13.48 16.69
C ARG A 166 -9.24 -14.29 16.32
N ALA A 167 -9.38 -14.69 15.05
CA ALA A 167 -10.51 -15.44 14.52
C ALA A 167 -10.35 -16.97 14.68
N ARG A 168 -9.87 -17.47 15.84
CA ARG A 168 -9.94 -18.90 16.13
C ARG A 168 -11.20 -19.21 16.96
N PRO A 169 -12.05 -20.17 16.56
CA PRO A 169 -12.98 -20.81 17.49
C PRO A 169 -12.19 -21.55 18.59
N ARG A 170 -12.82 -21.71 19.77
CA ARG A 170 -12.20 -22.22 21.00
C ARG A 170 -12.04 -23.75 21.05
N SER A 171 -12.31 -24.46 19.97
CA SER A 171 -12.27 -25.93 19.91
C SER A 171 -11.27 -26.39 18.86
N GLN A 172 -10.40 -27.31 19.26
CA GLN A 172 -9.29 -27.84 18.46
C GLN A 172 -9.73 -28.95 17.48
N GLU A 173 -11.01 -29.32 17.51
CA GLU A 173 -11.57 -30.48 16.82
C GLU A 173 -12.18 -30.16 15.45
N ASP A 174 -12.46 -28.88 15.14
CA ASP A 174 -13.13 -28.46 13.89
C ASP A 174 -12.18 -27.85 12.84
N ALA A 175 -10.86 -27.93 13.06
CA ALA A 175 -9.86 -27.29 12.20
C ALA A 175 -9.75 -28.01 10.84
N SER A 176 -10.57 -27.59 9.88
CA SER A 176 -10.43 -27.98 8.48
C SER A 176 -9.09 -27.49 7.90
N PRO A 177 -8.48 -28.20 6.93
CA PRO A 177 -7.24 -27.78 6.27
C PRO A 177 -7.34 -26.45 5.50
N HIS A 178 -8.54 -25.89 5.34
CA HIS A 178 -8.79 -24.56 4.79
C HIS A 178 -8.76 -23.42 5.83
N ASP A 179 -8.53 -23.73 7.12
CA ASP A 179 -8.60 -22.79 8.25
C ASP A 179 -7.29 -22.01 8.48
N ALA A 180 -6.49 -21.84 7.41
CA ALA A 180 -5.29 -21.03 7.45
C ALA A 180 -5.68 -19.56 7.68
N SER A 181 -5.24 -18.99 8.81
CA SER A 181 -5.49 -17.60 9.15
C SER A 181 -5.12 -16.66 7.99
N PRO A 182 -5.99 -15.71 7.62
CA PRO A 182 -5.75 -14.85 6.47
C PRO A 182 -4.47 -14.04 6.66
N ARG A 183 -3.63 -14.06 5.63
CA ARG A 183 -2.32 -13.40 5.66
C ARG A 183 -2.47 -11.90 5.82
N ALA A 184 -1.61 -11.29 6.63
CA ALA A 184 -1.59 -9.85 6.83
C ALA A 184 -0.86 -9.13 5.68
N VAL A 185 -1.49 -8.12 5.11
CA VAL A 185 -0.88 -7.26 4.08
C VAL A 185 -0.99 -5.81 4.51
N LEU A 186 0.13 -5.09 4.50
CA LEU A 186 0.15 -3.66 4.78
C LEU A 186 -0.42 -2.90 3.59
N ILE A 187 -1.23 -1.88 3.84
CA ILE A 187 -1.72 -0.98 2.80
C ILE A 187 -1.39 0.47 3.14
N CYS A 188 -0.91 1.19 2.14
CA CYS A 188 -0.65 2.63 2.20
C CYS A 188 -1.37 3.30 1.03
N ASP A 189 -2.52 3.94 1.27
CA ASP A 189 -3.08 4.91 0.33
C ASP A 189 -2.37 6.26 0.51
N GLU A 190 -2.21 7.05 -0.54
CA GLU A 190 -1.51 8.35 -0.50
C GLU A 190 -0.11 8.31 0.13
N PHE A 191 0.66 7.25 -0.17
CA PHE A 191 1.97 7.03 0.40
C PHE A 191 2.90 8.24 0.21
N ALA A 192 3.39 8.73 1.36
CA ALA A 192 4.30 9.85 1.50
C ALA A 192 3.82 11.18 0.89
N ALA A 193 2.52 11.36 0.64
CA ALA A 193 1.97 12.56 0.02
C ALA A 193 2.20 13.85 0.84
N LEU A 194 2.27 13.75 2.17
CA LEU A 194 2.49 14.88 3.08
C LEU A 194 3.95 15.10 3.48
N LEU A 195 4.88 14.29 2.97
CA LEU A 195 6.29 14.35 3.32
C LEU A 195 7.08 15.16 2.27
N ASP A 196 8.12 15.86 2.71
CA ASP A 196 9.14 16.37 1.79
C ASP A 196 9.82 15.21 1.05
N ARG A 197 10.43 15.49 -0.11
CA ARG A 197 10.96 14.44 -1.01
C ARG A 197 12.09 13.62 -0.39
N VAL A 198 12.92 14.24 0.47
CA VAL A 198 14.01 13.52 1.15
C VAL A 198 13.43 12.57 2.20
N THR A 199 12.53 13.05 3.04
CA THR A 199 11.86 12.22 4.05
C THR A 199 11.01 11.13 3.41
N ALA A 200 10.29 11.42 2.32
CA ALA A 200 9.55 10.43 1.54
C ALA A 200 10.46 9.30 1.04
N SER A 201 11.64 9.65 0.53
CA SER A 201 12.65 8.68 0.08
C SER A 201 13.23 7.84 1.22
N ILE A 202 13.43 8.42 2.41
CA ILE A 202 13.87 7.68 3.62
C ILE A 202 12.79 6.69 4.05
N VAL A 203 11.54 7.13 4.10
CA VAL A 203 10.38 6.31 4.45
C VAL A 203 10.18 5.16 3.45
N ALA A 204 10.33 5.43 2.16
CA ALA A 204 10.30 4.40 1.10
C ALA A 204 11.36 3.31 1.30
N ARG A 205 12.62 3.69 1.50
CA ARG A 205 13.70 2.71 1.75
C ARG A 205 13.46 1.92 3.04
N THR A 206 12.92 2.58 4.06
CA THR A 206 12.59 1.95 5.34
C THR A 206 11.48 0.92 5.17
N LEU A 207 10.42 1.25 4.42
CA LEU A 207 9.37 0.29 4.07
C LEU A 207 9.96 -0.90 3.30
N ARG A 208 10.76 -0.67 2.25
CA ARG A 208 11.36 -1.75 1.46
C ARG A 208 12.16 -2.74 2.32
N ARG A 209 13.05 -2.23 3.17
CA ARG A 209 13.84 -3.05 4.11
C ARG A 209 12.96 -3.81 5.10
N SER A 210 11.89 -3.17 5.58
CA SER A 210 10.97 -3.75 6.57
C SER A 210 10.11 -4.87 6.01
N ILE A 211 9.83 -4.85 4.70
CA ILE A 211 9.01 -5.85 4.02
C ILE A 211 9.79 -7.10 3.62
N ALA A 212 11.11 -7.01 3.44
CA ALA A 212 11.95 -7.99 2.75
C ALA A 212 12.00 -9.44 3.33
N SER A 213 11.41 -9.73 4.49
CA SER A 213 11.56 -11.04 5.16
C SER A 213 10.25 -11.75 5.50
N ASP A 214 9.21 -11.04 5.94
CA ASP A 214 7.99 -11.69 6.47
C ASP A 214 6.69 -10.93 6.26
N ALA A 215 6.76 -9.73 5.68
CA ALA A 215 5.61 -8.88 5.44
C ALA A 215 5.41 -8.64 3.94
N SER A 216 4.37 -7.91 3.59
CA SER A 216 4.13 -7.47 2.22
C SER A 216 3.33 -6.19 2.23
N ALA A 217 3.49 -5.37 1.19
CA ALA A 217 2.83 -4.09 1.12
C ALA A 217 2.17 -3.85 -0.24
N LEU A 218 0.97 -3.27 -0.18
CA LEU A 218 0.30 -2.64 -1.31
C LEU A 218 0.33 -1.13 -1.09
N VAL A 219 1.05 -0.42 -1.94
CA VAL A 219 1.37 1.00 -1.77
C VAL A 219 0.78 1.77 -2.93
N ALA A 220 0.00 2.83 -2.69
CA ALA A 220 -0.43 3.75 -3.73
C ALA A 220 0.18 5.13 -3.51
N THR A 221 0.74 5.73 -4.56
CA THR A 221 1.30 7.09 -4.51
C THR A 221 1.08 7.80 -5.84
N SER A 222 1.12 9.13 -5.84
CA SER A 222 1.22 9.94 -7.07
C SER A 222 2.66 10.29 -7.44
N HIS A 223 3.63 9.86 -6.63
CA HIS A 223 5.03 10.23 -6.73
C HIS A 223 5.84 9.10 -7.39
N GLU A 224 6.14 9.23 -8.68
CA GLU A 224 6.91 8.23 -9.43
C GLU A 224 8.39 8.19 -9.04
N ASP A 225 8.92 9.27 -8.48
CA ASP A 225 10.29 9.37 -7.94
C ASP A 225 10.56 8.37 -6.80
N LEU A 226 9.51 7.87 -6.14
CA LEU A 226 9.63 6.90 -5.05
C LEU A 226 9.84 5.46 -5.55
N VAL A 227 9.67 5.17 -6.85
CA VAL A 227 9.82 3.82 -7.42
C VAL A 227 11.22 3.25 -7.13
N GLY A 228 12.27 4.05 -7.29
CA GLY A 228 13.64 3.61 -7.03
C GLY A 228 13.90 3.31 -5.55
N ALA A 229 13.38 4.14 -4.65
CA ALA A 229 13.54 3.97 -3.21
C ALA A 229 12.68 2.83 -2.63
N LEU A 230 11.50 2.59 -3.21
CA LEU A 230 10.61 1.50 -2.82
C LEU A 230 11.03 0.15 -3.39
N ASP A 231 11.74 0.12 -4.52
CA ASP A 231 12.15 -1.11 -5.22
C ASP A 231 11.00 -2.16 -5.30
N PRO A 232 9.84 -1.80 -5.89
CA PRO A 232 8.68 -2.67 -5.90
C PRO A 232 8.86 -3.86 -6.86
N ASN A 233 8.27 -4.99 -6.48
CA ASN A 233 8.19 -6.20 -7.29
C ASN A 233 7.19 -6.06 -8.43
N VAL A 234 6.14 -5.27 -8.22
CA VAL A 234 5.10 -5.01 -9.22
C VAL A 234 4.80 -3.52 -9.25
N VAL A 235 4.76 -2.93 -10.44
CA VAL A 235 4.32 -1.55 -10.66
C VAL A 235 3.01 -1.58 -11.44
N VAL A 236 2.00 -0.94 -10.88
CA VAL A 236 0.67 -0.82 -11.47
C VAL A 236 0.44 0.66 -11.79
N ARG A 237 0.38 1.03 -13.06
CA ARG A 237 0.16 2.42 -13.48
C ARG A 237 -1.30 2.61 -13.84
N CYS A 238 -1.97 3.52 -13.12
CA CYS A 238 -3.33 3.93 -13.39
C CYS A 238 -3.35 5.18 -14.26
N ASP A 239 -4.12 5.14 -15.34
CA ASP A 239 -4.33 6.23 -16.30
C ASP A 239 -5.81 6.30 -16.69
N PHE A 240 -6.59 6.99 -15.85
CA PHE A 240 -8.01 7.32 -16.07
C PHE A 240 -8.90 6.17 -16.60
N GLY A 241 -8.78 4.99 -16.00
CA GLY A 241 -9.55 3.79 -16.34
C GLY A 241 -8.73 2.73 -17.07
N ARG A 242 -7.59 3.10 -17.66
CA ARG A 242 -6.56 2.15 -18.09
C ARG A 242 -5.66 1.82 -16.91
N VAL A 243 -5.41 0.54 -16.67
CA VAL A 243 -4.46 0.07 -15.67
C VAL A 243 -3.45 -0.82 -16.37
N THR A 244 -2.17 -0.45 -16.29
CA THR A 244 -1.07 -1.29 -16.78
C THR A 244 -0.35 -1.91 -15.60
N ILE A 245 -0.04 -3.20 -15.69
CA ILE A 245 0.65 -3.96 -14.65
C ILE A 245 1.99 -4.42 -15.23
N GLU A 246 3.06 -4.09 -14.54
CA GLU A 246 4.44 -4.42 -14.89
C GLU A 246 5.07 -5.18 -13.72
N ARG A 247 5.54 -6.41 -13.94
CA ARG A 247 6.25 -7.21 -12.93
C ARG A 247 7.76 -7.06 -13.13
N ARG A 248 8.47 -6.71 -12.05
CA ARG A 248 9.93 -6.51 -12.03
C ARG A 248 10.60 -7.69 -11.33
N ARG A 249 11.76 -8.16 -11.84
CA ARG A 249 12.58 -9.16 -11.13
C ARG A 249 13.24 -8.51 -9.90
N SER A 250 13.15 -9.19 -8.75
CA SER A 250 13.93 -8.85 -7.56
C SER A 250 15.42 -8.78 -7.92
N GLY A 251 16.06 -7.61 -7.74
CA GLY A 251 17.50 -7.42 -7.95
C GLY A 251 17.90 -6.55 -9.15
N SER A 252 17.01 -6.23 -10.09
CA SER A 252 17.28 -5.31 -11.18
C SER A 252 16.85 -3.88 -10.81
N SER A 253 17.62 -3.24 -9.93
CA SER A 253 17.59 -1.77 -9.88
C SER A 253 18.37 -1.28 -11.09
N PRO A 254 17.75 -0.56 -12.05
CA PRO A 254 18.49 0.05 -13.16
C PRO A 254 19.45 1.16 -12.67
N TRP A 255 19.34 1.59 -11.40
CA TRP A 255 20.10 2.68 -10.80
C TRP A 255 21.32 2.21 -10.00
N LYS A 256 21.80 0.98 -10.18
CA LYS A 256 23.05 0.50 -9.57
C LYS A 256 24.33 0.94 -10.31
N GLY A 257 24.22 1.79 -11.34
CA GLY A 257 25.30 2.10 -12.29
C GLY A 257 25.86 3.53 -12.29
N GLU A 258 25.38 4.47 -11.49
CA GLU A 258 25.90 5.85 -11.51
C GLU A 258 26.20 6.36 -10.10
N VAL A 259 27.28 5.85 -9.52
CA VAL A 259 28.09 6.61 -8.56
C VAL A 259 29.54 6.33 -8.95
N GLY A 260 30.02 7.07 -9.94
CA GLY A 260 31.43 7.20 -10.28
C GLY A 260 31.85 8.64 -10.00
#